data_AF-A0A3D1GRW6-F1
#
_entry.id   AF-A0A3D1GRW6-F1
#
_cell.length_a   1.000
_cell.length_b   1.000
_cell.length_c   1.000
_cell.angle_alpha   90.00
_cell.angle_beta   90.00
_cell.angle_gamma   90.00
#
_symmetry.space_group_name_H-M   'P 1'
#
loop_
_entity.id
_entity.type
_entity.pdbx_description
1 polymer ?
#
loop_
_entity_poly.entity_id
_entity_poly.type
_entity_poly.pdbx_seq_one_letter_code
_entity_poly.pdbx_strand_id
1 'polypeptide(L)'
;MRKITCFCFAFALMLASLGAKAAEFIRPSEALSAQDVVEIQLLGLQAGDADRQAGIEQVWIFAHPDNKRVTGPLAKFSTLFDIPAYAPLLGHLNYVINDSRIDNGVARFVLTVLARDGSSYGYLWVLRLAELGGDDTASGQPETVWMTTAVSAPRAGGAS
;
A
#
# COMPACT_ATOMS: atom_id res chain seq x y z
N MET A 1 27.46 53.97 43.28
CA MET A 1 26.59 53.63 42.13
C MET A 1 26.84 52.16 41.78
N ARG A 2 25.84 51.28 41.96
CA ARG A 2 25.98 49.81 41.85
C ARG A 2 26.10 49.39 40.38
N LYS A 3 27.13 48.59 40.05
CA LYS A 3 27.34 47.99 38.73
C LYS A 3 26.27 46.92 38.51
N ILE A 4 25.48 47.07 37.44
CA ILE A 4 24.49 46.07 37.02
C ILE A 4 25.26 44.99 36.25
N THR A 5 25.51 43.86 36.90
CA THR A 5 25.99 42.66 36.22
C THR A 5 24.79 42.04 35.51
N CYS A 6 24.64 42.33 34.22
CA CYS A 6 23.61 41.70 33.40
C CYS A 6 24.03 40.25 33.12
N PHE A 7 23.34 39.32 33.78
CA PHE A 7 23.51 37.89 33.62
C PHE A 7 23.05 37.50 32.21
N CYS A 8 23.98 37.20 31.31
CA CYS A 8 23.66 36.65 30.00
C CYS A 8 23.09 35.24 30.19
N PHE A 9 21.75 35.13 30.23
CA PHE A 9 21.06 33.85 30.20
C PHE A 9 21.11 33.34 28.75
N ALA A 10 22.16 32.59 28.41
CA ALA A 10 22.24 31.90 27.14
C ALA A 10 21.22 30.76 27.15
N PHE A 11 20.01 31.04 26.63
CA PHE A 11 19.00 30.02 26.36
C PHE A 11 19.44 29.23 25.13
N ALA A 12 20.15 28.12 25.35
CA ALA A 12 20.50 27.19 24.29
C ALA A 12 19.22 26.51 23.79
N LEU A 13 18.71 26.97 22.64
CA LEU A 13 17.60 26.35 21.93
C LEU A 13 18.09 25.00 21.39
N MET A 14 17.82 23.92 22.12
CA MET A 14 18.02 22.56 21.63
C MET A 14 16.94 22.32 20.55
N LEU A 15 17.28 22.60 19.30
CA LEU A 15 16.48 22.22 18.13
C LEU A 15 16.44 20.69 18.08
N ALA A 16 15.43 20.09 18.70
CA ALA A 16 15.11 18.69 18.46
C ALA A 16 14.74 18.56 16.97
N SER A 17 15.58 17.89 16.19
CA SER A 17 15.24 17.48 14.84
C SER A 17 14.09 16.48 14.94
N LEU A 18 12.87 16.93 14.62
CA LEU A 18 11.81 16.00 14.23
C LEU A 18 12.20 15.45 12.85
N GLY A 19 13.07 14.45 12.84
CA GLY A 19 13.29 13.65 11.64
C GLY A 19 11.99 12.94 11.32
N ALA A 20 11.39 13.21 10.16
CA ALA A 20 10.31 12.39 9.64
C ALA A 20 10.85 10.96 9.54
N LYS A 21 10.28 10.05 10.33
CA LYS A 21 10.61 8.63 10.22
C LYS A 21 10.13 8.18 8.85
N ALA A 22 11.05 7.79 7.97
CA ALA A 22 10.67 7.20 6.69
C ALA A 22 9.79 5.97 6.97
N ALA A 23 8.68 5.85 6.25
CA ALA A 23 7.86 4.64 6.33
C ALA A 23 8.73 3.45 5.90
N GLU A 24 8.84 2.46 6.78
CA GLU A 24 9.53 1.22 6.45
C GLU A 24 8.54 0.35 5.68
N PHE A 25 8.76 0.22 4.38
CA PHE A 25 7.89 -0.57 3.52
C PHE A 25 8.17 -2.07 3.67
N ILE A 26 7.09 -2.86 3.66
CA ILE A 26 7.18 -4.30 3.53
C ILE A 26 7.66 -4.61 2.11
N ARG A 27 8.72 -5.42 2.01
CA ARG A 27 9.32 -5.81 0.74
C ARG A 27 8.79 -7.17 0.27
N PRO A 28 8.72 -7.40 -1.06
CA PRO A 28 8.42 -8.71 -1.60
C PRO A 28 9.35 -9.80 -1.05
N SER A 29 8.79 -10.95 -0.71
CA SER A 29 9.53 -12.10 -0.22
C SER A 29 8.78 -13.39 -0.53
N GLU A 30 9.52 -14.48 -0.77
CA GLU A 30 8.97 -15.83 -0.93
C GLU A 30 8.27 -16.34 0.34
N ALA A 31 8.57 -15.75 1.50
CA ALA A 31 7.90 -16.04 2.76
C ALA A 31 6.47 -15.51 2.82
N LEU A 32 6.11 -14.55 1.95
CA LEU A 32 4.77 -13.98 1.89
C LEU A 32 3.88 -14.82 0.99
N SER A 33 2.75 -15.28 1.52
CA SER A 33 1.73 -15.94 0.74
C SER A 33 1.00 -14.94 -0.18
N ALA A 34 0.28 -15.45 -1.17
CA ALA A 34 -0.55 -14.61 -2.02
C ALA A 34 -1.61 -13.82 -1.23
N GLN A 35 -2.10 -14.39 -0.12
CA GLN A 35 -3.06 -13.72 0.76
C GLN A 35 -2.37 -12.60 1.54
N ASP A 36 -1.18 -12.83 2.08
CA ASP A 36 -0.42 -11.78 2.79
C ASP A 36 -0.19 -10.57 1.89
N VAL A 37 0.16 -10.79 0.61
CA VAL A 37 0.32 -9.70 -0.35
C VAL A 37 -0.97 -8.91 -0.55
N VAL A 38 -2.12 -9.57 -0.69
CA VAL A 38 -3.42 -8.90 -0.80
C VAL A 38 -3.73 -8.09 0.47
N GLU A 39 -3.53 -8.67 1.64
CA GLU A 39 -3.79 -8.01 2.92
C GLU A 39 -2.86 -6.82 3.16
N ILE A 40 -1.57 -6.93 2.83
CA ILE A 40 -0.62 -5.79 2.88
C ILE A 40 -1.12 -4.65 2.01
N GLN A 41 -1.59 -4.94 0.79
CA GLN A 41 -2.12 -3.91 -0.12
C GLN A 41 -3.41 -3.30 0.41
N LEU A 42 -4.34 -4.09 0.95
CA LEU A 42 -5.59 -3.60 1.53
C LEU A 42 -5.32 -2.75 2.77
N LEU A 43 -4.49 -3.21 3.70
CA LEU A 43 -4.10 -2.44 4.89
C LEU A 43 -3.38 -1.15 4.52
N GLY A 44 -2.51 -1.17 3.50
CA GLY A 44 -1.91 0.04 2.95
C GLY A 44 -2.96 1.04 2.44
N LEU A 45 -3.97 0.56 1.71
CA LEU A 45 -5.05 1.41 1.20
C LEU A 45 -6.05 1.84 2.27
N GLN A 46 -6.19 1.10 3.36
CA GLN A 46 -7.03 1.42 4.51
C GLN A 46 -6.50 2.60 5.33
N ALA A 47 -5.21 2.93 5.18
CA ALA A 47 -4.58 4.02 5.91
C ALA A 47 -5.32 5.36 5.75
N GLY A 48 -5.31 6.16 6.82
CA GLY A 48 -5.95 7.48 6.83
C GLY A 48 -5.26 8.49 5.91
N ASP A 49 -5.85 9.69 5.77
CA ASP A 49 -5.39 10.69 4.80
C ASP A 49 -3.91 11.09 4.98
N ALA A 50 -3.40 11.09 6.22
CA ALA A 50 -2.01 11.40 6.52
C ALA A 50 -1.01 10.40 5.92
N ASP A 51 -1.40 9.12 5.84
CA ASP A 51 -0.55 8.01 5.39
C ASP A 51 -0.94 7.50 3.99
N ARG A 52 -1.93 8.14 3.35
CA ARG A 52 -2.49 7.75 2.05
C ARG A 52 -1.42 7.51 0.99
N GLN A 53 -0.44 8.40 0.88
CA GLN A 53 0.60 8.29 -0.16
C GLN A 53 1.54 7.12 0.11
N ALA A 54 1.90 6.88 1.38
CA ALA A 54 2.71 5.72 1.76
C ALA A 54 1.94 4.42 1.53
N GLY A 55 0.64 4.40 1.81
CA GLY A 55 -0.25 3.28 1.49
C GLY A 55 -0.27 2.94 0.00
N ILE A 56 -0.40 3.95 -0.86
CA ILE A 56 -0.36 3.78 -2.32
C ILE A 56 1.01 3.26 -2.78
N GLU A 57 2.09 3.76 -2.19
CA GLU A 57 3.45 3.29 -2.48
C GLU A 57 3.65 1.82 -2.06
N GLN A 58 3.15 1.43 -0.89
CA GLN A 58 3.16 0.05 -0.43
C GLN A 58 2.43 -0.88 -1.42
N VAL A 59 1.31 -0.42 -2.00
CA VAL A 59 0.59 -1.17 -3.03
C VAL A 59 1.40 -1.28 -4.31
N TRP A 60 2.02 -0.18 -4.75
CA TRP A 60 2.85 -0.14 -5.94
C TRP A 60 4.09 -1.04 -5.82
N ILE A 61 4.69 -1.16 -4.63
CA ILE A 61 5.81 -2.07 -4.36
C ILE A 61 5.43 -3.51 -4.74
N PHE A 62 4.24 -3.97 -4.35
CA PHE A 62 3.71 -5.31 -4.66
C PHE A 62 3.02 -5.44 -6.03
N ALA A 63 3.09 -4.42 -6.90
CA ALA A 63 2.59 -4.52 -8.27
C ALA A 63 3.58 -5.31 -9.16
N HIS A 64 3.06 -6.31 -9.87
CA HIS A 64 3.84 -7.14 -10.81
C HIS A 64 4.52 -6.27 -11.90
N PRO A 65 5.71 -6.63 -12.41
CA PRO A 65 6.37 -5.88 -13.47
C PRO A 65 5.48 -5.58 -14.70
N ASP A 66 4.71 -6.57 -15.16
CA ASP A 66 3.68 -6.37 -16.20
C ASP A 66 2.60 -5.34 -15.82
N ASN A 67 2.14 -5.34 -14.57
CA ASN A 67 1.16 -4.37 -14.09
C ASN A 67 1.78 -2.96 -14.08
N LYS A 68 2.99 -2.81 -13.52
CA LYS A 68 3.76 -1.56 -13.54
C LYS A 68 3.99 -1.04 -14.96
N ARG A 69 4.15 -1.92 -15.97
CA ARG A 69 4.28 -1.52 -17.39
C ARG A 69 3.01 -0.84 -17.92
N VAL A 70 1.84 -1.27 -17.45
CA VAL A 70 0.53 -0.72 -17.85
C VAL A 70 0.21 0.55 -17.06
N THR A 71 0.31 0.47 -15.73
CA THR A 71 -0.09 1.56 -14.82
C THR A 71 0.97 2.67 -14.76
N GLY A 72 2.22 2.35 -15.05
CA GLY A 72 3.35 3.27 -15.06
C GLY A 72 4.01 3.50 -13.69
N PRO A 73 4.90 4.50 -13.61
CA PRO A 73 5.62 4.84 -12.37
C PRO A 73 4.65 5.28 -11.27
N LEU A 74 5.12 5.30 -10.01
CA LEU A 74 4.29 5.59 -8.83
C LEU A 74 3.37 6.81 -9.00
N ALA A 75 3.88 7.91 -9.56
CA ALA A 75 3.09 9.13 -9.78
C ALA A 75 1.91 8.95 -10.77
N LYS A 76 2.04 8.04 -11.75
CA LYS A 76 0.93 7.67 -12.65
C LYS A 76 0.04 6.60 -12.01
N PHE A 77 0.63 5.66 -11.28
CA PHE A 77 -0.13 4.64 -10.55
C PHE A 77 -1.08 5.26 -9.52
N SER A 78 -0.65 6.30 -8.81
CA SER A 78 -1.46 6.98 -7.80
C SER A 78 -2.74 7.60 -8.35
N THR A 79 -2.78 7.99 -9.63
CA THR A 79 -3.98 8.56 -10.24
C THR A 79 -5.05 7.52 -10.54
N LEU A 80 -4.77 6.22 -10.43
CA LEU A 80 -5.79 5.17 -10.52
C LEU A 80 -6.90 5.39 -9.49
N PHE A 81 -6.55 5.90 -8.31
CA PHE A 81 -7.50 6.13 -7.23
C PHE A 81 -8.34 7.40 -7.40
N ASP A 82 -8.08 8.20 -8.44
CA ASP A 82 -8.96 9.29 -8.86
C ASP A 82 -10.11 8.77 -9.75
N ILE A 83 -9.97 7.55 -10.28
CA ILE A 83 -11.01 6.89 -11.06
C ILE A 83 -12.11 6.41 -10.10
N PRO A 84 -13.40 6.70 -10.35
CA PRO A 84 -14.50 6.32 -9.46
C PRO A 84 -14.58 4.82 -9.13
N ALA A 85 -14.08 3.96 -10.03
CA ALA A 85 -14.02 2.52 -9.83
C ALA A 85 -13.05 2.11 -8.70
N TYR A 86 -11.97 2.85 -8.46
CA TYR A 86 -10.93 2.48 -7.49
C TYR A 86 -10.86 3.43 -6.29
N ALA A 87 -11.46 4.61 -6.39
CA ALA A 87 -11.58 5.56 -5.27
C ALA A 87 -12.13 4.92 -3.96
N PRO A 88 -13.09 3.97 -3.98
CA PRO A 88 -13.61 3.35 -2.77
C PRO A 88 -12.59 2.52 -1.98
N LEU A 89 -11.47 2.14 -2.59
CA LEU A 89 -10.40 1.40 -1.91
C LEU A 89 -9.64 2.28 -0.90
N LEU A 90 -9.59 3.61 -1.12
CA LEU A 90 -8.83 4.49 -0.25
C LEU A 90 -9.56 4.78 1.06
N GLY A 91 -8.86 4.52 2.17
CA GLY A 91 -9.32 4.63 3.54
C GLY A 91 -10.62 3.87 3.82
N HIS A 92 -10.84 2.77 3.12
CA HIS A 92 -12.00 1.91 3.33
C HIS A 92 -12.12 1.48 4.80
N LEU A 93 -13.35 1.27 5.26
CA LEU A 93 -13.64 0.97 6.66
C LEU A 93 -13.33 -0.49 7.00
N ASN A 94 -13.60 -1.40 6.09
CA ASN A 94 -13.35 -2.83 6.27
C ASN A 94 -13.25 -3.57 4.92
N TYR A 95 -12.74 -4.78 4.94
CA TYR A 95 -12.77 -5.70 3.80
C TYR A 95 -13.07 -7.13 4.25
N VAL A 96 -13.59 -7.94 3.32
CA VAL A 96 -13.81 -9.38 3.50
C VAL A 96 -13.28 -10.11 2.27
N ILE A 97 -12.43 -11.10 2.46
CA ILE A 97 -12.06 -12.06 1.41
C ILE A 97 -13.16 -13.12 1.38
N ASN A 98 -13.95 -13.13 0.29
CA ASN A 98 -15.12 -14.00 0.16
C ASN A 98 -14.76 -15.38 -0.41
N ASP A 99 -13.81 -15.43 -1.33
CA ASP A 99 -13.34 -16.66 -1.97
C ASP A 99 -11.89 -16.48 -2.45
N SER A 100 -11.14 -17.57 -2.51
CA SER A 100 -9.79 -17.58 -3.08
C SER A 100 -9.51 -18.88 -3.83
N ARG A 101 -8.78 -18.76 -4.94
CA ARG A 101 -8.24 -19.91 -5.68
C ARG A 101 -6.80 -19.67 -6.07
N ILE A 102 -5.97 -20.68 -5.83
CA ILE A 102 -4.55 -20.68 -6.16
C ILE A 102 -4.30 -21.91 -7.04
N ASP A 103 -3.87 -21.69 -8.28
CA ASP A 103 -3.54 -22.73 -9.25
C ASP A 103 -2.39 -22.28 -10.15
N ASN A 104 -1.46 -23.19 -10.46
CA ASN A 104 -0.42 -22.98 -11.48
C ASN A 104 0.32 -21.63 -11.42
N GLY A 105 0.71 -21.18 -10.22
CA GLY A 105 1.41 -19.91 -10.03
C GLY A 105 0.54 -18.66 -10.20
N VAL A 106 -0.79 -18.81 -10.17
CA VAL A 106 -1.78 -17.73 -10.23
C VAL A 106 -2.68 -17.81 -9.00
N ALA A 107 -2.88 -16.69 -8.32
CA ALA A 107 -3.83 -16.57 -7.23
C ALA A 107 -4.93 -15.57 -7.58
N ARG A 108 -6.17 -15.87 -7.19
CA ARG A 108 -7.35 -15.06 -7.44
C ARG A 108 -8.13 -14.91 -6.14
N PHE A 109 -8.43 -13.68 -5.75
CA PHE A 109 -9.18 -13.35 -4.55
C PHE A 109 -10.41 -12.54 -4.91
N VAL A 110 -11.60 -13.04 -4.54
CA VAL A 110 -12.85 -12.29 -4.62
C VAL A 110 -13.06 -11.62 -3.28
N LEU A 111 -13.16 -10.30 -3.26
CA LEU A 111 -13.26 -9.54 -2.00
C LEU A 111 -14.33 -8.47 -2.05
N THR A 112 -14.88 -8.15 -0.89
CA THR A 112 -15.81 -7.03 -0.68
C THR A 112 -15.11 -5.98 0.17
N VAL A 113 -15.18 -4.73 -0.25
CA VAL A 113 -14.67 -3.57 0.49
C VAL A 113 -15.83 -2.69 0.92
N LEU A 114 -15.90 -2.40 2.21
CA LEU A 114 -16.81 -1.40 2.78
C LEU A 114 -16.11 -0.03 2.75
N ALA A 115 -16.55 0.85 1.87
CA ALA A 115 -15.96 2.17 1.69
C ALA A 115 -16.47 3.19 2.74
N ARG A 116 -15.83 4.37 2.78
CA ARG A 116 -16.14 5.44 3.76
C ARG A 116 -17.54 6.03 3.61
N ASP A 117 -18.13 5.92 2.43
CA ASP A 117 -19.50 6.35 2.15
C ASP A 117 -20.55 5.34 2.67
N GLY A 118 -20.11 4.21 3.22
CA GLY A 118 -20.97 3.11 3.70
C GLY A 118 -21.36 2.11 2.62
N SER A 119 -20.96 2.33 1.36
CA SER A 119 -21.25 1.43 0.25
C SER A 119 -20.27 0.24 0.22
N SER A 120 -20.74 -0.90 -0.27
CA SER A 120 -19.91 -2.11 -0.47
C SER A 120 -19.57 -2.32 -1.93
N TYR A 121 -18.31 -2.65 -2.21
CA TYR A 121 -17.77 -2.83 -3.57
C TYR A 121 -17.07 -4.18 -3.69
N GLY A 122 -17.43 -4.97 -4.70
CA GLY A 122 -16.82 -6.27 -4.96
C GLY A 122 -15.70 -6.22 -5.98
N TYR A 123 -14.50 -6.67 -5.63
CA TYR A 123 -13.31 -6.70 -6.50
C TYR A 123 -12.80 -8.13 -6.74
N LEU A 124 -12.12 -8.31 -7.87
CA LEU A 124 -11.27 -9.46 -8.12
C LEU A 124 -9.80 -9.01 -8.13
N TRP A 125 -9.02 -9.53 -7.18
CA TRP A 125 -7.56 -9.36 -7.12
C TRP A 125 -6.86 -10.56 -7.75
N VAL A 126 -5.92 -10.32 -8.66
CA VAL A 126 -5.19 -11.38 -9.38
C VAL A 126 -3.69 -11.21 -9.21
N LEU A 127 -3.04 -12.25 -8.68
CA LEU A 127 -1.61 -12.31 -8.48
C LEU A 127 -0.99 -13.40 -9.34
N ARG A 128 0.26 -13.20 -9.73
CA ARG A 128 1.12 -14.24 -10.30
C ARG A 128 2.46 -14.26 -9.58
N LEU A 129 3.10 -15.43 -9.58
CA LEU A 129 4.51 -15.53 -9.23
C LEU A 129 5.35 -14.75 -10.24
N ALA A 130 6.35 -14.03 -9.73
CA ALA A 130 7.33 -13.30 -10.51
C ALA A 130 8.73 -13.51 -9.94
N GLU A 131 9.70 -13.66 -10.83
CA GLU A 131 11.12 -13.62 -10.48
C GLU A 131 11.54 -12.16 -10.30
N LEU A 132 11.98 -11.80 -9.09
CA LEU A 132 12.52 -10.47 -8.80
C LEU A 132 14.02 -10.54 -8.57
N GLY A 133 14.73 -9.45 -8.90
CA GLY A 133 16.14 -9.28 -8.56
C GLY A 133 16.32 -8.91 -7.08
N GLY A 134 17.54 -9.05 -6.56
CA GLY A 134 17.84 -8.83 -5.14
C GLY A 134 17.47 -7.44 -4.62
N ASP A 135 17.62 -6.39 -5.43
CA ASP A 135 17.30 -5.01 -5.02
C ASP A 135 15.80 -4.80 -4.75
N ASP A 136 14.96 -5.70 -5.26
CA ASP A 136 13.51 -5.64 -5.16
C ASP A 136 12.94 -6.61 -4.10
N THR A 137 13.77 -7.44 -3.44
CA THR A 137 13.33 -8.43 -2.45
C THR A 137 13.79 -8.09 -1.03
N ALA A 138 13.15 -8.71 -0.04
CA ALA A 138 13.50 -8.51 1.36
C ALA A 138 14.89 -9.07 1.73
N SER A 139 15.32 -10.19 1.12
CA SER A 139 16.60 -10.83 1.43
C SER A 139 17.81 -10.17 0.74
N GLY A 140 17.58 -9.33 -0.26
CA GLY A 140 18.65 -8.83 -1.13
C GLY A 140 19.12 -9.86 -2.16
N GLN A 141 18.43 -10.99 -2.32
CA GLN A 141 18.72 -12.05 -3.29
C GLN A 141 17.55 -12.25 -4.26
N PRO A 142 17.80 -12.79 -5.47
CA PRO A 142 16.71 -13.12 -6.38
C PRO A 142 15.72 -14.12 -5.77
N GLU A 143 14.42 -13.85 -5.88
CA GLU A 143 13.35 -14.69 -5.32
C GLU A 143 12.15 -14.78 -6.27
N THR A 144 11.45 -15.92 -6.21
CA THR A 144 10.13 -16.10 -6.83
C THR A 144 9.05 -15.67 -5.83
N VAL A 145 8.35 -14.56 -6.09
CA VAL A 145 7.43 -13.95 -5.12
C VAL A 145 6.05 -13.68 -5.71
N TRP A 146 5.01 -13.62 -4.86
CA TRP A 146 3.67 -13.26 -5.28
C TRP A 146 3.54 -11.76 -5.55
N MET A 147 2.99 -11.40 -6.72
CA MET A 147 2.85 -10.01 -7.15
C MET A 147 1.50 -9.75 -7.81
N THR A 148 0.89 -8.59 -7.55
CA THR A 148 -0.42 -8.22 -8.09
C THR A 148 -0.33 -7.81 -9.56
N THR A 149 -0.98 -8.61 -10.41
CA THR A 149 -1.03 -8.41 -11.86
C THR A 149 -2.22 -7.59 -12.30
N ALA A 150 -3.36 -7.70 -11.61
CA ALA A 150 -4.56 -6.94 -11.92
C ALA A 150 -5.50 -6.85 -10.71
N VAL A 151 -6.27 -5.76 -10.67
CA VAL A 151 -7.45 -5.58 -9.84
C VAL A 151 -8.59 -5.19 -10.78
N SER A 152 -9.73 -5.88 -10.71
CA SER A 152 -10.88 -5.54 -11.56
C SER A 152 -11.47 -4.19 -11.15
N ALA A 153 -12.17 -3.51 -12.06
CA ALA A 153 -13.19 -2.55 -11.63
C ALA A 153 -14.23 -3.29 -10.75
N PRO A 154 -14.87 -2.61 -9.77
CA PRO A 154 -15.80 -3.28 -8.89
C PRO A 154 -16.99 -3.76 -9.69
N ARG A 155 -17.45 -4.98 -9.43
CA ARG A 155 -18.75 -5.42 -9.94
C ARG A 155 -19.81 -4.60 -9.22
N ALA A 156 -20.75 -4.03 -9.98
CA ALA A 156 -22.00 -3.54 -9.39
C ALA A 156 -22.72 -4.75 -8.78
N GLY A 157 -22.65 -4.88 -7.45
CA GLY A 157 -23.41 -5.88 -6.71
C GLY A 157 -24.86 -5.41 -6.62
N GLY A 158 -25.77 -6.16 -7.26
CA GLY A 158 -27.20 -5.99 -7.06
C GLY A 158 -27.52 -6.17 -5.59
N ALA A 159 -28.25 -5.20 -5.03
CA ALA A 159 -28.88 -5.35 -3.73
C ALA A 159 -29.66 -6.66 -3.71
N SER A 160 -29.37 -7.52 -2.73
CA SER A 160 -30.31 -8.56 -2.30
C SER A 160 -31.13 -8.00 -1.15
#